data_AF-A0A6J7ZHN0-F1
#
_entry.id   AF-A0A6J7ZHN0-F1
#
_cell.length_a   1.000
_cell.length_b   1.000
_cell.length_c   1.000
_cell.angle_alpha   90.00
_cell.angle_beta   90.00
_cell.angle_gamma   90.00
#
_symmetry.space_group_name_H-M   'P 1'
#
loop_
_entity.id
_entity.type
_entity.pdbx_description
1 polymer ?
#
loop_
_entity_poly.entity_id
_entity_poly.type
_entity_poly.pdbx_seq_one_letter_code
_entity_poly.pdbx_strand_id
1 'polypeptide(L)'
;MLKFVMAALVALEIVLLSSWVIPPANATSPNSEVYIWDYASVGNSQMVCKKVVFHVENRPLPPGVEVQPARIDSRIVNDVDCSHLTKPILK
;
A
#
# COMPACT_ATOMS: atom_id res chain seq x y z
N MET A 1 -31.50 -17.25 30.97
CA MET A 1 -30.04 -17.10 31.10
C MET A 1 -29.27 -18.05 30.19
N LEU A 2 -29.58 -19.36 30.19
CA LEU A 2 -28.89 -20.36 29.36
C LEU A 2 -28.79 -20.01 27.86
N LYS A 3 -29.85 -19.44 27.27
CA LYS A 3 -29.86 -19.03 25.85
C LYS A 3 -28.80 -17.97 25.52
N PHE A 4 -28.54 -17.05 26.44
CA PHE A 4 -27.51 -16.00 26.26
C PHE A 4 -26.10 -16.57 26.41
N VAL A 5 -25.93 -17.54 27.32
CA VAL A 5 -24.65 -18.25 27.48
C VAL A 5 -24.32 -19.04 26.22
N MET A 6 -25.29 -19.75 25.64
CA MET A 6 -25.07 -20.47 24.38
C MET A 6 -24.77 -19.54 23.22
N ALA A 7 -25.46 -18.41 23.10
CA ALA A 7 -25.16 -17.41 22.07
C ALA A 7 -23.73 -16.85 22.20
N ALA A 8 -23.27 -16.60 23.42
CA ALA A 8 -21.90 -16.12 23.67
C ALA A 8 -20.84 -17.17 23.33
N LEU A 9 -21.08 -18.45 23.65
CA LEU A 9 -20.16 -19.54 23.27
C LEU A 9 -20.06 -19.70 21.75
N VAL A 10 -21.20 -19.69 21.05
CA VAL A 10 -21.21 -19.82 19.58
C VAL A 10 -20.47 -18.65 18.93
N ALA A 11 -20.70 -17.42 19.41
CA ALA A 11 -19.97 -16.25 18.91
C ALA A 11 -18.45 -16.38 19.15
N LEU A 12 -18.03 -16.86 20.32
CA LEU A 12 -16.63 -17.06 20.65
C LEU A 12 -15.97 -18.12 19.76
N GLU A 13 -16.64 -19.25 19.51
CA GLU A 13 -16.14 -20.29 18.61
C GLU A 13 -15.96 -19.76 17.18
N ILE A 14 -16.91 -18.98 16.67
CA ILE A 14 -16.81 -18.38 15.33
C ILE A 14 -15.59 -17.45 15.25
N VAL A 15 -15.32 -16.64 16.28
CA VAL A 15 -14.16 -15.74 16.32
C VAL A 15 -12.84 -16.53 16.39
N LEU A 16 -12.79 -17.59 17.21
CA LEU A 16 -11.60 -18.43 17.32
C LEU A 16 -11.31 -19.20 16.03
N LEU A 17 -12.33 -19.76 15.38
CA LEU A 17 -12.18 -20.49 14.12
C LEU A 17 -11.79 -19.55 12.96
N SER A 18 -12.40 -18.37 12.88
CA SER A 18 -12.08 -17.39 11.83
C SER A 18 -10.67 -16.82 11.98
N SER A 19 -10.22 -16.53 13.20
CA SER A 19 -8.86 -16.02 13.46
C SER A 19 -7.76 -17.07 13.24
N TRP A 20 -8.07 -18.37 13.39
CA TRP A 20 -7.10 -19.44 13.14
C TRP A 20 -6.95 -19.78 11.65
N VAL A 21 -8.07 -19.79 10.91
CA VAL A 21 -8.09 -20.24 9.50
C VAL A 21 -7.72 -19.12 8.54
N ILE A 22 -8.04 -17.87 8.87
CA ILE A 22 -7.78 -16.73 7.99
C ILE A 22 -6.41 -16.15 8.35
N PRO A 23 -5.37 -16.37 7.53
CA PRO A 23 -4.10 -15.68 7.75
C PRO A 23 -4.36 -14.17 7.73
N PRO A 24 -3.66 -13.38 8.56
CA PRO A 24 -3.79 -11.93 8.52
C PRO A 24 -3.57 -11.46 7.08
N ALA A 25 -4.43 -10.56 6.61
CA ALA A 25 -4.33 -10.02 5.27
C ALA A 25 -2.93 -9.43 5.09
N ASN A 26 -2.07 -10.12 4.34
CA ASN A 26 -0.74 -9.65 4.04
C ASN A 26 -0.87 -8.53 3.02
N ALA A 27 -1.09 -7.30 3.50
CA ALA A 27 -1.28 -6.11 2.67
C ALA A 27 0.03 -5.61 2.04
N THR A 28 1.12 -6.38 2.14
CA THR A 28 2.38 -6.04 1.49
C THR A 28 2.30 -6.47 0.02
N SER A 29 1.78 -5.58 -0.83
CA SER A 29 1.88 -5.76 -2.28
C SER A 29 3.35 -5.65 -2.69
N PRO A 30 3.99 -6.72 -3.20
CA PRO A 30 5.37 -6.63 -3.65
C PRO A 30 5.44 -5.76 -4.89
N ASN A 31 6.31 -4.74 -4.87
CA ASN A 31 6.61 -3.88 -6.02
C ASN A 31 5.39 -3.11 -6.55
N SER A 32 4.76 -2.29 -5.72
CA SER A 32 3.69 -1.41 -6.19
C SER A 32 4.24 -0.43 -7.23
N GLU A 33 3.57 -0.39 -8.38
CA GLU A 33 3.87 0.55 -9.46
C GLU A 33 2.76 1.62 -9.48
N VAL A 34 3.17 2.88 -9.53
CA VAL A 34 2.24 4.01 -9.58
C VAL A 34 2.67 4.97 -10.68
N TYR A 35 1.70 5.50 -11.41
CA TYR A 35 1.91 6.56 -12.39
C TYR A 35 1.44 7.87 -11.78
N ILE A 36 2.28 8.91 -11.84
CA ILE A 36 1.97 10.22 -11.26
C ILE A 36 2.48 11.35 -12.15
N TRP A 37 1.82 12.49 -12.06
CA TRP A 37 2.34 13.76 -12.56
C TRP A 37 3.31 14.36 -11.53
N ASP A 38 4.56 14.60 -11.92
CA ASP A 38 5.59 15.17 -11.06
C ASP A 38 6.60 15.99 -11.87
N TYR A 39 7.42 16.81 -11.22
CA TYR A 39 8.46 17.59 -11.88
C TYR A 39 9.58 16.71 -12.40
N ALA A 40 10.15 16.99 -13.56
CA ALA A 40 11.18 16.14 -14.18
C ALA A 40 12.41 15.90 -13.27
N SER A 41 12.78 16.89 -12.46
CA SER A 41 13.81 16.79 -11.43
C SER A 41 13.59 17.85 -10.33
N VAL A 42 14.32 17.74 -9.22
CA VAL A 42 14.28 18.76 -8.15
C VAL A 42 14.68 20.11 -8.71
N GLY A 43 13.84 21.12 -8.51
CA GLY A 43 14.05 22.49 -9.02
C GLY A 43 13.67 22.70 -10.48
N ASN A 44 13.13 21.68 -11.16
CA ASN A 44 12.59 21.83 -12.52
C ASN A 44 11.11 22.26 -12.44
N SER A 45 10.68 23.14 -13.34
CA SER A 45 9.28 23.56 -13.48
C SER A 45 8.50 22.73 -14.51
N GLN A 46 9.17 21.89 -15.29
CA GLN A 46 8.52 21.02 -16.26
C GLN A 46 7.85 19.84 -15.56
N MET A 47 6.53 19.78 -15.64
CA MET A 47 5.73 18.69 -15.12
C MET A 47 5.55 17.59 -16.18
N VAL A 48 5.87 16.36 -15.78
CA VAL A 48 5.98 15.17 -16.64
C VAL A 48 5.31 13.96 -15.97
N CYS A 49 4.90 12.98 -16.78
CA CYS A 49 4.42 11.72 -16.23
C CYS A 49 5.62 10.87 -15.78
N LYS A 50 5.55 10.33 -14.55
CA LYS A 50 6.55 9.41 -14.01
C LYS A 50 5.92 8.10 -13.60
N LYS A 51 6.63 7.02 -13.89
CA LYS A 51 6.41 5.72 -13.27
C LYS A 51 7.28 5.65 -12.01
N VAL A 52 6.66 5.40 -10.86
CA VAL A 52 7.30 5.21 -9.57
C VAL A 52 7.10 3.76 -9.15
N VAL A 53 8.17 3.09 -8.75
CA VAL A 53 8.17 1.70 -8.31
C VAL A 53 8.72 1.62 -6.89
N PHE A 54 7.95 1.01 -5.99
CA PHE A 54 8.32 0.84 -4.58
C PHE A 54 8.84 -0.59 -4.36
N HIS A 55 10.15 -0.73 -4.19
CA HIS A 55 10.81 -1.99 -3.87
C HIS A 55 10.91 -2.16 -2.36
N VAL A 56 10.01 -2.96 -1.77
CA VAL A 56 10.04 -3.26 -0.34
C VAL A 56 11.30 -4.05 -0.01
N GLU A 57 12.07 -3.57 0.97
CA GLU A 57 13.22 -4.30 1.48
C GLU A 57 12.74 -5.31 2.54
N ASN A 58 12.76 -6.60 2.17
CA ASN A 58 12.50 -7.71 3.10
C ASN A 58 13.69 -7.89 4.05
N ARG A 59 13.88 -6.92 4.96
CA ARG A 59 14.90 -6.98 6.01
C ARG A 59 14.24 -7.05 7.39
N PRO A 60 14.85 -7.74 8.36
CA PRO A 60 14.36 -7.75 9.74
C PRO A 60 14.21 -6.32 10.26
N LEU A 61 13.03 -6.01 10.80
CA LEU A 61 12.75 -4.70 11.39
C LEU A 61 13.31 -4.63 12.81
N PRO A 62 13.85 -3.48 13.23
CA PRO A 62 14.17 -3.23 14.63
C PRO A 62 12.92 -3.35 15.52
N PRO A 63 13.09 -3.65 16.82
CA PRO A 63 11.98 -3.69 17.76
C PRO A 63 11.23 -2.34 17.78
N GLY A 64 9.90 -2.38 17.65
CA GLY A 64 9.04 -1.18 17.70
C GLY A 64 8.84 -0.45 16.37
N VAL A 65 9.39 -0.98 15.26
CA VAL A 65 9.15 -0.43 13.92
C VAL A 65 8.14 -1.29 13.18
N GLU A 66 7.01 -0.71 12.80
CA GLU A 66 5.93 -1.40 12.08
C GLU A 66 5.99 -1.19 10.56
N VAL A 67 6.82 -0.25 10.09
CA VAL A 67 6.92 0.11 8.66
C VAL A 67 8.16 -0.49 8.01
N GLN A 68 7.94 -1.25 6.93
CA GLN A 68 9.04 -1.78 6.13
C GLN A 68 9.69 -0.67 5.30
N PRO A 69 11.03 -0.59 5.27
CA PRO A 69 11.72 0.31 4.37
C PRO A 69 11.47 -0.13 2.92
N ALA A 70 11.35 0.85 2.03
CA ALA A 70 11.22 0.61 0.61
C ALA A 70 12.18 1.53 -0.15
N ARG A 71 12.86 0.96 -1.14
CA ARG A 71 13.59 1.72 -2.16
C ARG A 71 12.60 2.21 -3.20
N ILE A 72 12.71 3.48 -3.56
CA ILE A 72 11.85 4.10 -4.57
C ILE A 72 12.69 4.37 -5.81
N ASP A 73 12.32 3.73 -6.92
CA ASP A 73 12.89 4.05 -8.23
C ASP A 73 11.84 4.79 -9.05
N SER A 74 12.24 5.84 -9.78
CA SER A 74 11.34 6.61 -10.63
C SER A 74 11.97 6.86 -12.00
N ARG A 75 11.13 6.88 -13.04
CA ARG A 75 11.53 7.27 -14.40
C ARG A 75 10.43 8.05 -15.08
N ILE A 76 10.83 8.98 -15.94
CA ILE A 76 9.91 9.70 -16.82
C ILE A 76 9.36 8.71 -17.86
N VAL A 77 8.05 8.75 -18.09
CA VAL A 77 7.34 7.90 -19.06
C VAL A 77 6.47 8.78 -19.96
N ASN A 78 5.61 8.17 -20.79
CA ASN A 78 4.77 8.93 -21.72
C ASN A 78 3.60 9.59 -20.99
N ASP A 79 3.21 10.79 -21.40
CA ASP A 79 2.03 11.50 -20.88
C ASP A 79 0.74 10.65 -20.98
N VAL A 80 0.65 9.74 -21.95
CA VAL A 80 -0.48 8.80 -22.10
C VAL A 80 -0.64 7.89 -20.86
N ASP A 81 0.46 7.52 -20.20
CA ASP A 81 0.40 6.63 -19.03
C ASP A 81 -0.30 7.32 -17.83
N CYS A 82 -0.22 8.65 -17.75
CA CYS A 82 -0.90 9.46 -16.74
C CYS A 82 -2.21 10.11 -17.26
N SER A 83 -2.71 9.72 -18.43
CA SER A 83 -3.88 10.34 -19.07
C SER A 83 -5.17 10.27 -18.24
N HIS A 84 -5.27 9.28 -17.36
CA HIS A 84 -6.39 9.10 -16.44
C HIS A 84 -6.29 9.98 -15.18
N LEU A 85 -5.19 10.74 -15.02
CA LEU A 85 -4.92 11.60 -13.88
C LEU A 85 -4.95 13.06 -14.32
N THR A 86 -5.48 13.93 -13.47
CA THR A 86 -5.47 15.38 -13.72
C THR A 86 -4.04 15.92 -13.69
N LYS A 87 -3.57 16.49 -14.81
CA LYS A 87 -2.30 17.22 -14.89
C LYS A 87 -2.36 18.46 -13.98
N PRO A 88 -1.47 18.63 -12.98
CA PRO A 88 -1.38 19.87 -12.20
C PRO A 88 -1.14 21.09 -13.10
N ILE A 89 -1.93 22.15 -12.93
CA ILE A 89 -1.71 23.42 -13.64
C ILE A 89 -0.83 24.30 -12.75
N LEU A 90 0.39 24.59 -13.20
CA LEU A 90 1.27 25.53 -12.51
C LEU A 90 0.71 26.95 -12.71
N LYS A 91 0.46 27.64 -11.60
CA LYS A 91 -0.03 29.02 -11.57
C LYS A 91 1.10 29.99 -11.32
#